data_AF-A0A931XRK1-F1
#
_entry.id   AF-A0A931XRK1-F1
#
_cell.length_a   1.000
_cell.length_b   1.000
_cell.length_c   1.000
_cell.angle_alpha   90.00
_cell.angle_beta   90.00
_cell.angle_gamma   90.00
#
_symmetry.space_group_name_H-M   'P 1'
#
loop_
_entity.id
_entity.type
_entity.pdbx_description
1 polymer ?
#
loop_
_entity_poly.entity_id
_entity_poly.type
_entity_poly.pdbx_seq_one_letter_code
_entity_poly.pdbx_strand_id
1 'polypeptide(L)'
;MNRTLIILLALLLVPVAALAGQVGKITGLKGQAQIRAGNNIPYGALKSGETVSEGNWIKTGADGWVELTLNDKSRFTLADNTEFEVTSFLLTKNRREGSFNLAQGKLRASVVKLAGKQSGMTVKSGTAVAGIKGTEFLMLSQGPANVFFGNEGTVGVSGEAKGPQQPLTPNTMTQNTRGMTPVEPLKVEAGTPIAEARGIFDKVTAAVPPAEWTDSGRISDIIARWNINHGHYLADSGKYNDSLQVFQIALDLTKIAAIRADAHMERGAVYGRFLNNPELALAEYLLVMEEYPKLPQAESALFNTAQTLAELGFNDQAKVRFTQYLKEYPSGKHRDTVETLLKNLN
;
A
#
# COMPACT_ATOMS: atom_id res chain seq x y z
N MET A 1 13.25 -57.95 -28.91
CA MET A 1 13.13 -56.95 -27.83
C MET A 1 11.82 -57.21 -27.11
N ASN A 2 11.89 -57.76 -25.89
CA ASN A 2 10.76 -58.42 -25.23
C ASN A 2 9.59 -57.46 -24.95
N ARG A 3 8.36 -57.87 -25.30
CA ARG A 3 7.12 -57.11 -25.03
C ARG A 3 6.94 -56.74 -23.55
N THR A 4 7.52 -57.51 -22.65
CA THR A 4 7.58 -57.21 -21.21
C THR A 4 8.44 -55.97 -20.88
N LEU A 5 9.45 -55.64 -21.69
CA LEU A 5 10.30 -54.46 -21.48
C LEU A 5 9.61 -53.16 -21.89
N ILE A 6 8.70 -53.22 -22.88
CA ILE A 6 7.92 -52.06 -23.35
C ILE A 6 6.81 -51.70 -22.36
N ILE A 7 6.21 -52.69 -21.69
CA ILE A 7 5.19 -52.47 -20.64
C ILE A 7 5.83 -51.91 -19.37
N LEU A 8 7.06 -52.31 -19.02
CA LEU A 8 7.78 -51.71 -17.88
C LEU A 8 8.20 -50.26 -18.13
N LEU A 9 8.53 -49.89 -19.38
CA LEU A 9 8.93 -48.52 -19.71
C LEU A 9 7.74 -47.55 -19.81
N ALA A 10 6.54 -48.05 -20.14
CA ALA A 10 5.31 -47.24 -20.17
C ALA A 10 4.75 -46.93 -18.77
N LEU A 11 5.09 -47.71 -17.74
CA LEU A 11 4.65 -47.46 -16.36
C LEU A 11 5.44 -46.34 -15.65
N LEU A 12 6.58 -45.91 -16.21
CA LEU A 12 7.48 -44.89 -15.64
C LEU A 12 7.15 -43.46 -16.06
N LEU A 13 6.11 -43.27 -16.88
CA LEU A 13 5.67 -41.97 -17.41
C LEU A 13 4.41 -41.41 -16.72
N VAL A 14 3.99 -41.98 -15.58
CA VAL A 14 2.95 -41.34 -14.76
C VAL A 14 3.54 -40.04 -14.23
N PRO A 15 3.01 -38.87 -14.63
CA PRO A 15 3.43 -37.62 -14.03
C PRO A 15 3.10 -37.74 -12.55
N VAL A 16 4.11 -37.69 -11.69
CA VAL A 16 3.89 -37.48 -10.27
C VAL A 16 3.30 -36.07 -10.17
N ALA A 17 1.97 -35.98 -10.21
CA ALA A 17 1.28 -34.78 -9.81
C ALA A 17 1.70 -34.55 -8.36
N ALA A 18 2.65 -33.64 -8.15
CA ALA A 18 2.94 -33.14 -6.83
C ALA A 18 1.60 -32.65 -6.27
N LEU A 19 1.05 -33.39 -5.33
CA LEU A 19 -0.15 -32.99 -4.61
C LEU A 19 0.24 -31.73 -3.84
N ALA A 20 0.00 -30.57 -4.44
CA ALA A 20 0.14 -29.29 -3.78
C ALA A 20 -0.67 -29.37 -2.48
N GLY A 21 -0.03 -29.05 -1.36
CA GLY A 21 -0.64 -29.18 -0.04
C GLY A 21 -1.97 -28.45 -0.01
N GLN A 22 -3.05 -29.16 0.32
CA GLN A 22 -4.34 -28.52 0.49
C GLN A 22 -4.25 -27.55 1.67
N VAL A 23 -4.54 -26.28 1.43
CA VAL A 23 -4.38 -25.21 2.42
C VAL A 23 -5.70 -24.88 3.11
N GLY A 24 -6.79 -24.89 2.35
CA GLY A 24 -8.11 -24.54 2.85
C GLY A 24 -9.18 -24.66 1.79
N LYS A 25 -10.29 -23.95 2.02
CA LYS A 25 -11.41 -23.87 1.09
C LYS A 25 -12.09 -22.50 1.11
N ILE A 26 -12.75 -22.16 0.02
CA ILE A 26 -13.61 -20.98 -0.06
C ILE A 26 -14.89 -21.23 0.73
N THR A 27 -15.10 -20.48 1.81
CA THR A 27 -16.28 -20.57 2.67
C THR A 27 -17.31 -19.48 2.38
N GLY A 28 -16.90 -18.42 1.69
CA GLY A 28 -17.77 -17.34 1.28
C GLY A 28 -17.32 -16.76 -0.06
N LEU A 29 -18.29 -16.41 -0.92
CA LEU A 29 -18.04 -15.85 -2.24
C LEU A 29 -19.23 -14.95 -2.64
N LYS A 30 -18.95 -13.73 -3.09
CA LYS A 30 -19.92 -12.81 -3.71
C LYS A 30 -19.22 -12.03 -4.82
N GLY A 31 -19.96 -11.72 -5.90
CA GLY A 31 -19.44 -10.97 -7.04
C GLY A 31 -18.39 -11.74 -7.84
N GLN A 32 -17.60 -11.03 -8.64
CA GLN A 32 -16.58 -11.64 -9.48
C GLN A 32 -15.35 -12.09 -8.67
N ALA A 33 -15.04 -13.38 -8.73
CA ALA A 33 -13.76 -13.90 -8.26
C ALA A 33 -13.21 -15.00 -9.17
N GLN A 34 -11.90 -15.10 -9.19
CA GLN A 34 -11.14 -15.99 -10.05
C GLN A 34 -10.02 -16.67 -9.26
N ILE A 35 -9.62 -17.86 -9.71
CA ILE A 35 -8.50 -18.63 -9.16
C ILE A 35 -7.59 -19.11 -10.29
N ARG A 36 -6.28 -19.15 -10.04
CA ARG A 36 -5.31 -19.86 -10.90
C ARG A 36 -4.40 -20.73 -10.05
N ALA A 37 -3.94 -21.84 -10.62
CA ALA A 37 -3.14 -22.82 -9.89
C ALA A 37 -1.69 -22.38 -9.62
N GLY A 38 -1.18 -21.39 -10.37
CA GLY A 38 0.17 -20.88 -10.23
C GLY A 38 0.52 -19.87 -11.31
N ASN A 39 1.78 -19.45 -11.36
CA ASN A 39 2.28 -18.50 -12.35
C ASN A 39 2.11 -19.04 -13.77
N ASN A 40 1.79 -18.15 -14.72
CA ASN A 40 1.54 -18.47 -16.14
C ASN A 40 0.36 -19.42 -16.41
N ILE A 41 -0.45 -19.74 -15.40
CA ILE A 41 -1.72 -20.44 -15.57
C ILE A 41 -2.84 -19.39 -15.64
N PRO A 42 -3.72 -19.42 -16.66
CA PRO A 42 -4.83 -18.49 -16.76
C PRO A 42 -5.77 -18.57 -15.55
N TYR A 43 -6.37 -17.42 -15.21
CA TYR A 43 -7.41 -17.34 -14.20
C TYR A 43 -8.70 -18.02 -14.69
N GLY A 44 -9.19 -18.99 -13.91
CA GLY A 44 -10.53 -19.58 -14.04
C GLY A 44 -11.52 -18.94 -13.06
N ALA A 45 -12.81 -19.21 -13.21
CA ALA A 45 -13.83 -18.75 -12.27
C ALA A 45 -13.69 -19.49 -10.93
N LEU A 46 -13.69 -18.74 -9.81
CA LEU A 46 -13.68 -19.30 -8.47
C LEU A 46 -15.10 -19.66 -8.01
N LYS A 47 -15.26 -20.78 -7.31
CA LYS A 47 -16.55 -21.25 -6.80
C LYS A 47 -16.56 -21.35 -5.28
N SER A 48 -17.75 -21.18 -4.68
CA SER A 48 -17.93 -21.46 -3.26
C SER A 48 -17.67 -22.94 -2.97
N GLY A 49 -16.99 -23.24 -1.86
CA GLY A 49 -16.58 -24.59 -1.48
C GLY A 49 -15.32 -25.10 -2.20
N GLU A 50 -14.78 -24.36 -3.16
CA GLU A 50 -13.59 -24.75 -3.91
C GLU A 50 -12.36 -24.86 -2.99
N THR A 51 -11.57 -25.90 -3.22
CA THR A 51 -10.33 -26.15 -2.49
C THR A 51 -9.25 -25.20 -2.96
N VAL A 52 -8.50 -24.65 -2.01
CA VAL A 52 -7.31 -23.82 -2.28
C VAL A 52 -6.07 -24.57 -1.82
N SER A 53 -5.08 -24.65 -2.71
CA SER A 53 -3.80 -25.31 -2.46
C SER A 53 -2.63 -24.32 -2.51
N GLU A 54 -1.47 -24.75 -2.05
CA GLU A 54 -0.22 -23.98 -2.18
C GLU A 54 0.06 -23.62 -3.65
N GLY A 55 0.58 -22.41 -3.87
CA GLY A 55 0.82 -21.82 -5.19
C GLY A 55 -0.41 -21.19 -5.84
N ASN A 56 -1.62 -21.39 -5.29
CA ASN A 56 -2.82 -20.80 -5.89
C ASN A 56 -2.89 -19.30 -5.67
N TRP A 57 -3.42 -18.61 -6.68
CA TRP A 57 -3.75 -17.20 -6.62
C TRP A 57 -5.26 -17.01 -6.70
N ILE A 58 -5.78 -16.12 -5.87
CA ILE A 58 -7.17 -15.70 -5.83
C ILE A 58 -7.23 -14.23 -6.24
N LYS A 59 -8.15 -13.91 -7.14
CA LYS A 59 -8.38 -12.54 -7.61
C LYS A 59 -9.85 -12.16 -7.48
N THR A 60 -10.14 -10.98 -6.97
CA THR A 60 -11.51 -10.41 -6.89
C THR A 60 -11.65 -9.21 -7.83
N GLY A 61 -12.84 -9.07 -8.42
CA GLY A 61 -13.21 -7.91 -9.23
C GLY A 61 -13.67 -6.72 -8.38
N ALA A 62 -14.24 -5.70 -9.03
CA ALA A 62 -14.72 -4.49 -8.37
C ALA A 62 -15.93 -4.71 -7.45
N ASP A 63 -16.67 -5.80 -7.65
CA ASP A 63 -17.79 -6.24 -6.81
C ASP A 63 -17.48 -7.52 -5.99
N GLY A 64 -16.23 -7.98 -6.05
CA GLY A 64 -15.81 -9.29 -5.57
C GLY A 64 -15.49 -9.31 -4.07
N TRP A 65 -15.94 -10.37 -3.41
CA TRP A 65 -15.63 -10.68 -2.01
C TRP A 65 -15.42 -12.17 -1.86
N VAL A 66 -14.35 -12.56 -1.17
CA VAL A 66 -14.00 -13.96 -0.92
C VAL A 66 -13.61 -14.15 0.53
N GLU A 67 -14.16 -15.20 1.16
CA GLU A 67 -13.66 -15.71 2.42
C GLU A 67 -12.98 -17.06 2.20
N LEU A 68 -11.69 -17.12 2.50
CA LEU A 68 -10.87 -18.32 2.54
C LEU A 68 -10.73 -18.77 4.00
N THR A 69 -11.22 -19.98 4.30
CA THR A 69 -10.95 -20.64 5.58
C THR A 69 -9.84 -21.66 5.41
N LEU A 70 -8.76 -21.47 6.15
CA LEU A 70 -7.62 -22.40 6.20
C LEU A 70 -7.95 -23.64 7.02
N ASN A 71 -7.16 -24.70 6.84
CA ASN A 71 -7.35 -25.96 7.56
C ASN A 71 -7.19 -25.84 9.09
N ASP A 72 -6.47 -24.83 9.58
CA ASP A 72 -6.33 -24.52 11.01
C ASP A 72 -7.46 -23.65 11.57
N LYS A 73 -8.48 -23.37 10.76
CA LYS A 73 -9.64 -22.49 11.05
C LYS A 73 -9.34 -20.99 11.05
N SER A 74 -8.13 -20.56 10.71
CA SER A 74 -7.87 -19.15 10.39
C SER A 74 -8.67 -18.73 9.14
N ARG A 75 -9.11 -17.47 9.10
CA ARG A 75 -9.92 -16.93 8.01
C ARG A 75 -9.28 -15.70 7.40
N PHE A 76 -9.22 -15.67 6.08
CA PHE A 76 -8.79 -14.52 5.28
C PHE A 76 -9.95 -14.03 4.42
N THR A 77 -10.33 -12.78 4.62
CA THR A 77 -11.38 -12.12 3.85
C THR A 77 -10.75 -11.14 2.87
N LEU A 78 -10.94 -11.39 1.58
CA LEU A 78 -10.47 -10.57 0.47
C LEU A 78 -11.64 -9.73 -0.04
N ALA A 79 -11.48 -8.41 -0.04
CA ALA A 79 -12.49 -7.49 -0.59
C ALA A 79 -12.24 -7.21 -2.08
N ASP A 80 -12.93 -6.23 -2.65
CA ASP A 80 -12.83 -5.87 -4.06
C ASP A 80 -11.40 -5.55 -4.51
N ASN A 81 -11.14 -5.77 -5.81
CA ASN A 81 -9.88 -5.44 -6.49
C ASN A 81 -8.62 -6.04 -5.84
N THR A 82 -8.75 -7.24 -5.28
CA THR A 82 -7.70 -7.92 -4.52
C THR A 82 -7.05 -9.03 -5.33
N GLU A 83 -5.73 -9.15 -5.23
CA GLU A 83 -4.96 -10.27 -5.78
C GLU A 83 -4.06 -10.84 -4.68
N PHE A 84 -4.31 -12.12 -4.35
CA PHE A 84 -3.78 -12.79 -3.16
C PHE A 84 -3.24 -14.16 -3.53
N GLU A 85 -2.05 -14.50 -3.07
CA GLU A 85 -1.39 -15.78 -3.29
C GLU A 85 -1.20 -16.54 -1.97
N VAL A 86 -1.47 -17.83 -2.03
CA VAL A 86 -1.08 -18.79 -1.00
C VAL A 86 0.30 -19.33 -1.34
N THR A 87 1.36 -18.71 -0.84
CA THR A 87 2.73 -19.12 -1.17
C THR A 87 3.09 -20.47 -0.55
N SER A 88 2.80 -20.66 0.74
CA SER A 88 2.99 -21.93 1.45
C SER A 88 2.16 -22.01 2.72
N PHE A 89 1.76 -23.21 3.11
CA PHE A 89 1.07 -23.47 4.37
C PHE A 89 1.31 -24.90 4.86
N LEU A 90 2.15 -25.01 5.88
CA LEU A 90 2.44 -26.24 6.58
C LEU A 90 1.64 -26.32 7.88
N LEU A 91 0.77 -27.32 8.00
CA LEU A 91 0.04 -27.61 9.23
C LEU A 91 0.28 -29.06 9.66
N THR A 92 0.92 -29.22 10.82
CA THR A 92 1.13 -30.52 11.47
C THR A 92 0.60 -30.48 12.91
N LYS A 93 0.71 -31.59 13.65
CA LYS A 93 0.36 -31.62 15.08
C LYS A 93 1.13 -30.55 15.88
N ASN A 94 2.41 -30.34 15.59
CA ASN A 94 3.33 -29.55 16.44
C ASN A 94 3.82 -28.24 15.80
N ARG A 95 3.62 -28.07 14.49
CA ARG A 95 4.12 -26.93 13.72
C ARG A 95 3.04 -26.36 12.82
N ARG A 96 2.92 -25.03 12.82
CA ARG A 96 2.11 -24.25 11.88
C ARG A 96 2.99 -23.17 11.26
N GLU A 97 3.20 -23.25 9.96
CA GLU A 97 3.92 -22.24 9.19
C GLU A 97 3.07 -21.81 7.99
N GLY A 98 3.00 -20.52 7.71
CA GLY A 98 2.25 -20.00 6.57
C GLY A 98 2.90 -18.75 5.98
N SER A 99 3.00 -18.70 4.66
CA SER A 99 3.43 -17.53 3.91
C SER A 99 2.37 -17.23 2.86
N PHE A 100 1.90 -15.99 2.86
CA PHE A 100 0.89 -15.49 1.94
C PHE A 100 1.37 -14.17 1.35
N ASN A 101 0.92 -13.86 0.15
CA ASN A 101 1.28 -12.62 -0.51
C ASN A 101 0.02 -11.87 -0.97
N LEU A 102 -0.17 -10.65 -0.48
CA LEU A 102 -1.17 -9.70 -0.93
C LEU A 102 -0.50 -8.75 -1.93
N ALA A 103 -0.64 -9.07 -3.22
CA ALA A 103 -0.05 -8.26 -4.28
C ALA A 103 -0.70 -6.87 -4.34
N GLN A 104 -2.03 -6.83 -4.24
CA GLN A 104 -2.82 -5.60 -4.17
C GLN A 104 -4.18 -5.87 -3.53
N GLY A 105 -4.84 -4.81 -3.06
CA GLY A 105 -6.20 -4.85 -2.54
C GLY A 105 -6.25 -4.92 -1.02
N LYS A 106 -7.31 -5.54 -0.49
CA LYS A 106 -7.67 -5.43 0.93
C LYS A 106 -7.90 -6.79 1.53
N LEU A 107 -7.25 -7.03 2.66
CA LEU A 107 -7.31 -8.27 3.42
C LEU A 107 -7.72 -7.97 4.86
N ARG A 108 -8.67 -8.74 5.39
CA ARG A 108 -8.77 -9.00 6.83
C ARG A 108 -8.20 -10.39 7.09
N ALA A 109 -7.24 -10.47 8.00
CA ALA A 109 -6.65 -11.74 8.42
C ALA A 109 -6.99 -12.01 9.89
N SER A 110 -7.76 -13.06 10.15
CA SER A 110 -8.15 -13.52 11.49
C SER A 110 -7.47 -14.87 11.75
N VAL A 111 -6.31 -14.83 12.42
CA VAL A 111 -5.46 -16.01 12.65
C VAL A 111 -5.69 -16.59 14.04
N VAL A 112 -6.01 -17.87 14.11
CA VAL A 112 -6.26 -18.57 15.37
C VAL A 112 -5.00 -18.57 16.25
N LYS A 113 -5.15 -18.21 17.53
CA LYS A 113 -4.08 -18.32 18.54
C LYS A 113 -3.81 -19.80 18.84
N LEU A 114 -2.55 -20.23 18.74
CA LEU A 114 -2.13 -21.57 19.12
C LEU A 114 -1.10 -21.48 20.25
N ALA A 115 -1.46 -21.95 21.44
CA ALA A 115 -0.55 -22.05 22.57
C ALA A 115 0.41 -23.25 22.40
N GLY A 116 1.69 -23.07 22.76
CA GLY A 116 2.68 -24.15 22.85
C GLY A 116 3.20 -24.74 21.54
N LYS A 117 2.78 -24.24 20.37
CA LYS A 117 3.25 -24.71 19.05
C LYS A 117 4.27 -23.76 18.44
N GLN A 118 5.22 -24.29 17.66
CA GLN A 118 5.99 -23.45 16.73
C GLN A 118 5.01 -22.91 15.68
N SER A 119 4.68 -21.62 15.80
CA SER A 119 3.69 -20.95 14.96
C SER A 119 4.30 -19.70 14.34
N GLY A 120 4.35 -19.67 13.02
CA GLY A 120 4.75 -18.49 12.26
C GLY A 120 3.89 -18.33 11.02
N MET A 121 3.01 -17.34 11.00
CA MET A 121 2.29 -16.96 9.78
C MET A 121 2.76 -15.58 9.35
N THR A 122 2.91 -15.38 8.04
CA THR A 122 3.30 -14.10 7.47
C THR A 122 2.40 -13.76 6.30
N VAL A 123 1.94 -12.52 6.24
CA VAL A 123 1.37 -11.94 5.02
C VAL A 123 2.37 -10.91 4.51
N LYS A 124 2.70 -11.00 3.22
CA LYS A 124 3.68 -10.13 2.56
C LYS A 124 2.98 -9.28 1.51
N SER A 125 3.60 -8.18 1.14
CA SER A 125 3.39 -7.53 -0.15
C SER A 125 4.75 -7.38 -0.84
N GLY A 126 4.80 -6.67 -1.97
CA GLY A 126 6.07 -6.33 -2.62
C GLY A 126 7.02 -5.50 -1.74
N THR A 127 6.51 -4.86 -0.68
CA THR A 127 7.23 -3.85 0.11
C THR A 127 6.98 -3.94 1.62
N ALA A 128 6.33 -4.99 2.11
CA ALA A 128 6.09 -5.19 3.54
C ALA A 128 5.96 -6.66 3.94
N VAL A 129 6.21 -6.92 5.21
CA VAL A 129 6.01 -8.22 5.86
C VAL A 129 5.26 -8.01 7.18
N ALA A 130 4.10 -8.65 7.32
CA ALA A 130 3.31 -8.71 8.54
C ALA A 130 3.46 -10.11 9.18
N GLY A 131 4.18 -10.19 10.29
CA GLY A 131 4.38 -11.40 11.09
C GLY A 131 3.29 -11.58 12.15
N ILE A 132 2.56 -12.69 12.06
CA ILE A 132 1.32 -12.94 12.80
C ILE A 132 1.54 -14.04 13.84
N LYS A 133 1.17 -13.76 15.09
CA LYS A 133 1.21 -14.71 16.21
C LYS A 133 -0.14 -14.76 16.94
N GLY A 134 -1.18 -15.13 16.20
CA GLY A 134 -2.54 -15.28 16.73
C GLY A 134 -3.19 -13.92 16.97
N THR A 135 -3.73 -13.35 15.90
CA THR A 135 -4.01 -11.92 15.80
C THR A 135 -5.10 -11.69 14.75
N GLU A 136 -5.86 -10.61 14.91
CA GLU A 136 -6.70 -10.07 13.84
C GLU A 136 -6.15 -8.71 13.41
N PHE A 137 -5.98 -8.52 12.09
CA PHE A 137 -5.57 -7.24 11.53
C PHE A 137 -6.13 -7.05 10.12
N LEU A 138 -6.11 -5.79 9.67
CA LEU A 138 -6.48 -5.37 8.33
C LEU A 138 -5.22 -4.94 7.58
N MET A 139 -5.17 -5.21 6.27
CA MET A 139 -4.07 -4.80 5.40
C MET A 139 -4.60 -4.29 4.06
N LEU A 140 -4.30 -3.03 3.73
CA LEU A 140 -4.36 -2.49 2.37
C LEU A 140 -2.98 -2.63 1.73
N SER A 141 -2.93 -3.12 0.49
CA SER A 141 -1.75 -3.01 -0.38
C SER A 141 -2.16 -2.27 -1.66
N GLN A 142 -1.52 -1.15 -1.96
CA GLN A 142 -1.77 -0.36 -3.17
C GLN A 142 -0.46 0.17 -3.73
N GLY A 143 -0.06 -0.33 -4.91
CA GLY A 143 1.25 -0.02 -5.46
C GLY A 143 2.36 -0.44 -4.49
N PRO A 144 3.33 0.43 -4.17
CA PRO A 144 4.36 0.12 -3.18
C PRO A 144 3.93 0.45 -1.74
N ALA A 145 2.75 1.03 -1.51
CA ALA A 145 2.29 1.44 -0.19
C ALA A 145 1.41 0.38 0.49
N ASN A 146 1.54 0.29 1.80
CA ASN A 146 0.74 -0.58 2.64
C ASN A 146 0.21 0.16 3.87
N VAL A 147 -1.02 -0.15 4.26
CA VAL A 147 -1.65 0.35 5.49
C VAL A 147 -2.11 -0.85 6.30
N PHE A 148 -1.83 -0.84 7.60
CA PHE A 148 -2.23 -1.89 8.51
C PHE A 148 -3.04 -1.33 9.69
N PHE A 149 -4.12 -2.01 10.06
CA PHE A 149 -4.88 -1.73 11.29
C PHE A 149 -4.88 -2.95 12.21
N GLY A 150 -4.55 -2.75 13.48
CA GLY A 150 -4.59 -3.81 14.49
C GLY A 150 -5.98 -3.94 15.12
N ASN A 151 -6.55 -5.15 15.13
CA ASN A 151 -7.85 -5.43 15.74
C ASN A 151 -7.71 -6.20 17.07
N GLU A 152 -6.95 -7.30 17.10
CA GLU A 152 -6.75 -8.10 18.32
C GLU A 152 -5.33 -8.64 18.36
N GLY A 153 -4.63 -8.56 19.49
CA GLY A 153 -3.26 -9.07 19.65
C GLY A 153 -2.21 -8.15 19.01
N THR A 154 -1.01 -8.67 18.76
CA THR A 154 0.10 -7.90 18.17
C THR A 154 0.57 -8.53 16.85
N VAL A 155 0.75 -7.71 15.82
CA VAL A 155 1.43 -8.08 14.55
C VAL A 155 2.76 -7.32 14.48
N GLY A 156 3.84 -8.00 14.13
CA GLY A 156 5.10 -7.33 13.80
C GLY A 156 5.11 -6.93 12.33
N VAL A 157 5.22 -5.65 12.01
CA VAL A 157 5.24 -5.15 10.63
C VAL A 157 6.63 -4.63 10.30
N SER A 158 7.21 -5.05 9.17
CA SER A 158 8.48 -4.53 8.65
C SER A 158 8.38 -4.25 7.14
N GLY A 159 9.30 -3.44 6.62
CA GLY A 159 9.41 -3.21 5.17
C GLY A 159 10.08 -4.37 4.41
N GLU A 160 10.87 -5.17 5.12
CA GLU A 160 11.56 -6.35 4.58
C GLU A 160 11.68 -7.45 5.64
N ALA A 161 11.99 -8.67 5.22
CA ALA A 161 11.94 -9.85 6.09
C ALA A 161 12.88 -9.81 7.32
N LYS A 162 14.01 -9.10 7.23
CA LYS A 162 15.01 -8.97 8.30
C LYS A 162 15.16 -7.53 8.82
N GLY A 163 14.24 -6.64 8.46
CA GLY A 163 14.28 -5.24 8.85
C GLY A 163 13.69 -4.98 10.25
N PRO A 164 13.82 -3.74 10.74
CA PRO A 164 13.16 -3.31 11.97
C PRO A 164 11.65 -3.52 11.90
N GLN A 165 11.06 -3.95 13.02
CA GLN A 165 9.63 -4.20 13.14
C GLN A 165 8.93 -3.17 14.02
N GLN A 166 7.77 -2.71 13.57
CA GLN A 166 6.84 -1.94 14.38
C GLN A 166 5.73 -2.86 14.94
N PRO A 167 5.36 -2.74 16.23
CA PRO A 167 4.30 -3.53 16.82
C PRO A 167 2.93 -2.92 16.52
N LEU A 168 2.20 -3.52 15.60
CA LEU A 168 0.80 -3.17 15.35
C LEU A 168 -0.08 -3.83 16.43
N THR A 169 -0.66 -3.01 17.30
CA THR A 169 -1.49 -3.42 18.44
C THR A 169 -2.96 -3.00 18.23
N PRO A 170 -3.92 -3.47 19.05
CA PRO A 170 -5.33 -3.15 18.86
C PRO A 170 -5.57 -1.63 18.85
N ASN A 171 -6.41 -1.18 17.92
CA ASN A 171 -6.74 0.25 17.75
C ASN A 171 -5.55 1.13 17.38
N THR A 172 -4.55 0.55 16.72
CA THR A 172 -3.46 1.31 16.11
C THR A 172 -3.40 1.09 14.60
N MET A 173 -2.80 2.05 13.91
CA MET A 173 -2.49 2.02 12.49
C MET A 173 -0.99 2.21 12.31
N THR A 174 -0.37 1.41 11.44
CA THR A 174 0.96 1.69 10.88
C THR A 174 0.91 1.62 9.37
N GLN A 175 1.87 2.24 8.71
CA GLN A 175 1.94 2.34 7.26
C GLN A 175 3.38 2.26 6.81
N ASN A 176 3.61 1.79 5.59
CA ASN A 176 4.92 1.88 4.97
C ASN A 176 4.79 1.99 3.45
N THR A 177 5.90 2.28 2.78
CA THR A 177 5.99 2.20 1.33
C THR A 177 7.41 1.84 0.91
N ARG A 178 7.57 1.27 -0.29
CA ARG A 178 8.89 1.05 -0.95
C ARG A 178 9.92 0.28 -0.10
N GLY A 179 9.46 -0.61 0.78
CA GLY A 179 10.32 -1.41 1.66
C GLY A 179 10.89 -0.63 2.84
N MET A 180 10.52 0.65 3.01
CA MET A 180 10.92 1.44 4.17
C MET A 180 10.36 0.82 5.45
N THR A 181 11.08 1.03 6.57
CA THR A 181 10.59 0.70 7.91
C THR A 181 9.23 1.37 8.14
N PRO A 182 8.22 0.66 8.66
CA PRO A 182 6.92 1.27 8.91
C PRO A 182 7.01 2.45 9.89
N VAL A 183 6.15 3.44 9.68
CA VAL A 183 6.03 4.58 10.60
C VAL A 183 5.54 4.10 11.97
N GLU A 184 5.89 4.83 13.03
CA GLU A 184 5.46 4.47 14.38
C GLU A 184 3.93 4.27 14.45
N PRO A 185 3.44 3.21 15.12
CA PRO A 185 2.01 2.96 15.22
C PRO A 185 1.26 4.12 15.90
N LEU A 186 0.23 4.62 15.24
CA LEU A 186 -0.62 5.70 15.72
C LEU A 186 -1.94 5.15 16.23
N LYS A 187 -2.50 5.76 17.27
CA LYS A 187 -3.83 5.40 17.76
C LYS A 187 -4.90 5.81 16.75
N VAL A 188 -5.88 4.95 16.57
CA VAL A 188 -7.08 5.23 15.76
C VAL A 188 -8.14 5.83 16.68
N GLU A 189 -8.17 7.15 16.75
CA GLU A 189 -9.11 7.89 17.60
C GLU A 189 -10.47 8.08 16.92
N ALA A 190 -11.55 7.95 17.69
CA ALA A 190 -12.91 8.12 17.17
C ALA A 190 -13.12 9.54 16.60
N GLY A 191 -13.87 9.65 15.50
CA GLY A 191 -14.12 10.92 14.83
C GLY A 191 -12.98 11.42 13.94
N THR A 192 -11.86 10.71 13.86
CA THR A 192 -10.77 11.04 12.93
C THR A 192 -10.99 10.45 11.54
N PRO A 193 -10.38 11.03 10.49
CA PRO A 193 -10.38 10.43 9.15
C PRO A 193 -9.83 8.99 9.13
N ILE A 194 -8.84 8.67 9.97
CA ILE A 194 -8.33 7.30 10.08
C ILE A 194 -9.41 6.35 10.62
N ALA A 195 -10.19 6.77 11.61
CA ALA A 195 -11.31 5.96 12.12
C ALA A 195 -12.41 5.77 11.07
N GLU A 196 -12.68 6.78 10.24
CA GLU A 196 -13.58 6.64 9.08
C GLU A 196 -13.04 5.58 8.09
N ALA A 197 -11.77 5.69 7.69
CA ALA A 197 -11.14 4.74 6.79
C ALA A 197 -11.15 3.31 7.34
N ARG A 198 -10.86 3.14 8.65
CA ARG A 198 -10.96 1.85 9.33
C ARG A 198 -12.39 1.32 9.32
N GLY A 199 -13.39 2.16 9.61
CA GLY A 199 -14.79 1.77 9.58
C GLY A 199 -15.27 1.31 8.21
N ILE A 200 -14.82 1.95 7.13
CA ILE A 200 -15.06 1.47 5.76
C ILE A 200 -14.37 0.13 5.55
N PHE A 201 -13.10 0.00 5.93
CA PHE A 201 -12.33 -1.24 5.82
C PHE A 201 -13.03 -2.40 6.53
N ASP A 202 -13.51 -2.17 7.75
CA ASP A 202 -14.18 -3.18 8.55
C ASP A 202 -15.48 -3.67 7.91
N LYS A 203 -16.22 -2.79 7.24
CA LYS A 203 -17.46 -3.12 6.51
C LYS A 203 -17.16 -3.96 5.26
N VAL A 204 -16.19 -3.55 4.43
CA VAL A 204 -15.89 -4.24 3.17
C VAL A 204 -15.22 -5.60 3.39
N THR A 205 -14.65 -5.84 4.57
CA THR A 205 -14.04 -7.11 4.98
C THR A 205 -14.81 -7.83 6.08
N ALA A 206 -16.05 -7.43 6.36
CA ALA A 206 -16.93 -8.14 7.30
C ALA A 206 -17.18 -9.59 6.85
N ALA A 207 -17.59 -10.44 7.80
CA ALA A 207 -17.97 -11.83 7.52
C ALA A 207 -19.18 -11.94 6.57
N VAL A 208 -19.96 -10.87 6.47
CA VAL A 208 -21.01 -10.70 5.47
C VAL A 208 -20.54 -9.61 4.51
N PRO A 209 -20.50 -9.86 3.19
CA PRO A 209 -20.09 -8.85 2.23
C PRO A 209 -21.05 -7.65 2.22
N PRO A 210 -20.56 -6.43 1.95
CA PRO A 210 -21.41 -5.24 1.93
C PRO A 210 -22.47 -5.33 0.82
N ALA A 211 -23.58 -4.63 1.01
CA ALA A 211 -24.63 -4.51 -0.01
C ALA A 211 -24.12 -3.74 -1.25
N GLU A 212 -23.32 -2.70 -1.00
CA GLU A 212 -22.73 -1.83 -2.01
C GLU A 212 -21.24 -1.59 -1.74
N TRP A 213 -20.46 -1.38 -2.80
CA TRP A 213 -19.00 -1.19 -2.76
C TRP A 213 -18.55 0.27 -2.84
N THR A 214 -19.50 1.19 -2.72
CA THR A 214 -19.38 2.62 -3.04
C THR A 214 -18.25 3.35 -2.29
N ASP A 215 -17.86 2.85 -1.12
CA ASP A 215 -16.86 3.51 -0.28
C ASP A 215 -15.46 2.86 -0.30
N SER A 216 -15.30 1.67 -0.88
CA SER A 216 -14.04 0.90 -0.73
C SER A 216 -12.81 1.61 -1.29
N GLY A 217 -12.96 2.32 -2.41
CA GLY A 217 -11.89 3.13 -3.00
C GLY A 217 -11.50 4.35 -2.17
N ARG A 218 -12.38 4.84 -1.29
CA ARG A 218 -12.14 6.04 -0.48
C ARG A 218 -11.12 5.81 0.63
N ILE A 219 -10.87 4.56 1.03
CA ILE A 219 -9.93 4.23 2.11
C ILE A 219 -8.55 4.84 1.85
N SER A 220 -7.98 4.60 0.67
CA SER A 220 -6.66 5.12 0.31
C SER A 220 -6.64 6.64 0.21
N ASP A 221 -7.70 7.25 -0.32
CA ASP A 221 -7.79 8.70 -0.47
C ASP A 221 -7.93 9.43 0.88
N ILE A 222 -8.73 8.88 1.80
CA ILE A 222 -8.89 9.42 3.16
C ILE A 222 -7.53 9.38 3.88
N ILE A 223 -6.84 8.24 3.80
CA ILE A 223 -5.53 8.06 4.47
C ILE A 223 -4.47 8.92 3.81
N ALA A 224 -4.45 9.03 2.48
CA ALA A 224 -3.50 9.89 1.77
C ALA A 224 -3.67 11.36 2.18
N ARG A 225 -4.90 11.88 2.24
CA ARG A 225 -5.18 13.25 2.75
C ARG A 225 -4.76 13.41 4.20
N TRP A 226 -5.05 12.42 5.04
CA TRP A 226 -4.64 12.45 6.43
C TRP A 226 -3.11 12.48 6.57
N ASN A 227 -2.38 11.72 5.75
CA ASN A 227 -0.91 11.71 5.73
C ASN A 227 -0.32 13.09 5.35
N ILE A 228 -0.97 13.86 4.47
CA ILE A 228 -0.55 15.24 4.18
C ILE A 228 -0.62 16.10 5.46
N ASN A 229 -1.78 16.14 6.10
CA ASN A 229 -1.95 16.93 7.32
C ASN A 229 -1.03 16.46 8.46
N HIS A 230 -0.85 15.15 8.60
CA HIS A 230 0.05 14.59 9.61
C HIS A 230 1.52 14.90 9.31
N GLY A 231 1.91 14.89 8.03
CA GLY A 231 3.25 15.26 7.59
C GLY A 231 3.61 16.71 7.96
N HIS A 232 2.65 17.64 7.89
CA HIS A 232 2.87 19.03 8.35
C HIS A 232 3.19 19.06 9.84
N TYR A 233 2.36 18.39 10.66
CA TYR A 233 2.60 18.29 12.10
C TYR A 233 3.98 17.68 12.42
N LEU A 234 4.39 16.64 11.67
CA LEU A 234 5.70 16.02 11.83
C LEU A 234 6.82 16.99 11.48
N ALA A 235 6.70 17.73 10.37
CA ALA A 235 7.69 18.74 9.98
C ALA A 235 7.80 19.87 11.01
N ASP A 236 6.67 20.41 11.48
CA ASP A 236 6.63 21.45 12.51
C ASP A 236 7.24 20.96 13.84
N SER A 237 7.15 19.66 14.11
CA SER A 237 7.76 19.00 15.27
C SER A 237 9.25 18.63 15.07
N GLY A 238 9.87 19.02 13.95
CA GLY A 238 11.27 18.70 13.63
C GLY A 238 11.52 17.28 13.13
N LYS A 239 10.46 16.48 12.90
CA LYS A 239 10.53 15.09 12.41
C LYS A 239 10.49 15.05 10.88
N TYR A 240 11.47 15.67 10.23
CA TYR A 240 11.47 15.88 8.78
C TYR A 240 11.49 14.58 7.95
N ASN A 241 12.24 13.56 8.38
CA ASN A 241 12.27 12.28 7.67
C ASN A 241 10.93 11.55 7.74
N ASP A 242 10.28 11.56 8.91
CA ASP A 242 8.96 10.95 9.10
C ASP A 242 7.92 11.71 8.27
N SER A 243 8.01 13.04 8.24
CA SER A 243 7.17 13.91 7.39
C SER A 243 7.30 13.53 5.90
N LEU A 244 8.52 13.47 5.38
CA LEU A 244 8.80 13.07 4.00
C LEU A 244 8.30 11.66 3.70
N GLN A 245 8.40 10.74 4.67
CA GLN A 245 7.92 9.38 4.54
C GLN A 245 6.38 9.34 4.43
N VAL A 246 5.63 10.05 5.27
CA VAL A 246 4.16 10.05 5.17
C VAL A 246 3.67 10.73 3.91
N PHE A 247 4.34 11.78 3.42
CA PHE A 247 4.05 12.35 2.10
C PHE A 247 4.30 11.36 0.97
N GLN A 248 5.39 10.58 1.05
CA GLN A 248 5.68 9.53 0.07
C GLN A 248 4.61 8.42 0.11
N ILE A 249 4.14 8.03 1.30
CA ILE A 249 3.03 7.09 1.45
C ILE A 249 1.76 7.67 0.81
N ALA A 250 1.46 8.95 1.01
CA ALA A 250 0.31 9.60 0.36
C ALA A 250 0.40 9.53 -1.17
N LEU A 251 1.56 9.85 -1.74
CA LEU A 251 1.81 9.75 -3.20
C LEU A 251 1.57 8.33 -3.72
N ASP A 252 2.04 7.32 -2.99
CA ASP A 252 1.96 5.93 -3.41
C ASP A 252 0.55 5.32 -3.19
N LEU A 253 -0.22 5.84 -2.24
CA LEU A 253 -1.58 5.37 -1.91
C LEU A 253 -2.65 5.89 -2.86
N THR A 254 -2.52 7.08 -3.45
CA THR A 254 -3.60 7.64 -4.29
C THR A 254 -3.14 8.07 -5.67
N LYS A 255 -4.10 8.04 -6.60
CA LYS A 255 -3.96 8.58 -7.97
C LYS A 255 -4.64 9.94 -8.12
N ILE A 256 -5.26 10.48 -7.06
CA ILE A 256 -5.91 11.79 -7.13
C ILE A 256 -4.86 12.87 -7.30
N ALA A 257 -4.88 13.52 -8.47
CA ALA A 257 -3.92 14.54 -8.86
C ALA A 257 -3.77 15.67 -7.82
N ALA A 258 -4.87 16.14 -7.23
CA ALA A 258 -4.82 17.19 -6.21
C ALA A 258 -4.05 16.78 -4.95
N ILE A 259 -4.30 15.57 -4.42
CA ILE A 259 -3.58 15.09 -3.23
C ILE A 259 -2.10 14.88 -3.54
N ARG A 260 -1.78 14.40 -4.75
CA ARG A 260 -0.40 14.18 -5.19
C ARG A 260 0.35 15.50 -5.37
N ALA A 261 -0.30 16.49 -5.98
CA ALA A 261 0.26 17.83 -6.11
C ALA A 261 0.54 18.46 -4.73
N ASP A 262 -0.40 18.33 -3.78
CA ASP A 262 -0.19 18.77 -2.39
C ASP A 262 1.03 18.05 -1.77
N ALA A 263 1.12 16.72 -1.90
CA ALA A 263 2.24 15.96 -1.35
C ALA A 263 3.61 16.40 -1.89
N HIS A 264 3.71 16.66 -3.20
CA HIS A 264 4.93 17.18 -3.80
C HIS A 264 5.25 18.60 -3.31
N MET A 265 4.26 19.49 -3.23
CA MET A 265 4.46 20.84 -2.69
C MET A 265 5.02 20.80 -1.27
N GLU A 266 4.48 19.93 -0.43
CA GLU A 266 4.89 19.81 0.98
C GLU A 266 6.25 19.13 1.14
N ARG A 267 6.56 18.12 0.32
CA ARG A 267 7.92 17.55 0.23
C ARG A 267 8.93 18.61 -0.19
N GLY A 268 8.62 19.39 -1.21
CA GLY A 268 9.47 20.49 -1.68
C GLY A 268 9.72 21.53 -0.59
N ALA A 269 8.69 21.87 0.18
CA ALA A 269 8.81 22.77 1.32
C ALA A 269 9.73 22.21 2.41
N VAL A 270 9.60 20.91 2.74
CA VAL A 270 10.48 20.27 3.74
C VAL A 270 11.93 20.23 3.28
N TYR A 271 12.19 19.83 2.03
CA TYR A 271 13.55 19.81 1.48
C TYR A 271 14.19 21.19 1.49
N GLY A 272 13.49 22.21 0.99
CA GLY A 272 14.04 23.56 0.86
C GLY A 272 14.21 24.24 2.22
N ARG A 273 13.15 24.29 3.03
CA ARG A 273 13.11 25.13 4.24
C ARG A 273 13.79 24.49 5.44
N PHE A 274 13.69 23.17 5.59
CA PHE A 274 14.14 22.51 6.83
C PHE A 274 15.40 21.68 6.64
N LEU A 275 15.60 21.09 5.45
CA LEU A 275 16.75 20.24 5.18
C LEU A 275 17.86 20.94 4.38
N ASN A 276 17.66 22.21 3.99
CA ASN A 276 18.60 22.99 3.19
C ASN A 276 19.06 22.22 1.94
N ASN A 277 18.11 21.57 1.26
CA ASN A 277 18.33 20.78 0.05
C ASN A 277 17.51 21.36 -1.11
N PRO A 278 17.95 22.49 -1.68
CA PRO A 278 17.23 23.18 -2.76
C PRO A 278 17.12 22.33 -4.03
N GLU A 279 18.04 21.40 -4.31
CA GLU A 279 17.96 20.52 -5.48
C GLU A 279 16.77 19.57 -5.40
N LEU A 280 16.56 18.92 -4.25
CA LEU A 280 15.37 18.08 -4.05
C LEU A 280 14.10 18.91 -3.97
N ALA A 281 14.15 20.10 -3.39
CA ALA A 281 13.00 21.01 -3.40
C ALA A 281 12.57 21.37 -4.82
N LEU A 282 13.54 21.76 -5.66
CA LEU A 282 13.33 22.09 -7.07
C LEU A 282 12.72 20.91 -7.83
N ALA A 283 13.23 19.69 -7.62
CA ALA A 283 12.69 18.50 -8.26
C ALA A 283 11.20 18.27 -7.94
N GLU A 284 10.80 18.44 -6.67
CA GLU A 284 9.40 18.28 -6.25
C GLU A 284 8.49 19.37 -6.89
N TYR A 285 8.94 20.62 -6.95
CA TYR A 285 8.15 21.69 -7.59
C TYR A 285 8.03 21.51 -9.11
N LEU A 286 9.09 21.05 -9.77
CA LEU A 286 9.06 20.73 -11.20
C LEU A 286 8.07 19.60 -11.50
N LEU A 287 8.02 18.55 -10.67
CA LEU A 287 7.00 17.48 -10.80
C LEU A 287 5.58 18.03 -10.75
N VAL A 288 5.30 19.02 -9.89
CA VAL A 288 3.97 19.65 -9.84
C VAL A 288 3.65 20.40 -11.12
N MET A 289 4.62 21.15 -11.66
CA MET A 289 4.43 21.89 -12.91
C MET A 289 4.25 20.95 -14.12
N GLU A 290 4.96 19.84 -14.16
CA GLU A 290 4.96 18.90 -15.29
C GLU A 290 3.74 17.97 -15.26
N GLU A 291 3.44 17.37 -14.10
CA GLU A 291 2.36 16.39 -13.98
C GLU A 291 0.99 17.02 -13.71
N TYR A 292 0.96 18.19 -13.06
CA TYR A 292 -0.28 18.83 -12.61
C TYR A 292 -0.46 20.32 -13.05
N PRO A 293 -0.16 20.69 -14.31
CA PRO A 293 -0.08 22.09 -14.75
C PRO A 293 -1.39 22.88 -14.65
N LYS A 294 -2.53 22.19 -14.52
CA LYS A 294 -3.87 22.81 -14.46
C LYS A 294 -4.41 22.96 -13.04
N LEU A 295 -3.70 22.45 -12.04
CA LEU A 295 -4.15 22.52 -10.65
C LEU A 295 -3.68 23.82 -9.99
N PRO A 296 -4.39 24.32 -8.96
CA PRO A 296 -4.01 25.54 -8.24
C PRO A 296 -2.58 25.52 -7.67
N GLN A 297 -2.05 24.34 -7.37
CA GLN A 297 -0.68 24.13 -6.86
C GLN A 297 0.38 24.55 -7.89
N ALA A 298 0.10 24.46 -9.19
CA ALA A 298 1.05 24.78 -10.26
C ALA A 298 1.53 26.24 -10.21
N GLU A 299 0.66 27.17 -9.78
CA GLU A 299 1.03 28.56 -9.58
C GLU A 299 2.16 28.69 -8.54
N SER A 300 1.97 28.09 -7.37
CA SER A 300 2.96 28.17 -6.29
C SER A 300 4.20 27.32 -6.61
N ALA A 301 4.05 26.23 -7.33
CA ALA A 301 5.17 25.43 -7.82
C ALA A 301 6.06 26.23 -8.79
N LEU A 302 5.48 27.00 -9.71
CA LEU A 302 6.23 27.85 -10.64
C LEU A 302 6.98 28.98 -9.90
N PHE A 303 6.31 29.62 -8.95
CA PHE A 303 6.95 30.62 -8.09
C PHE A 303 8.13 30.02 -7.32
N ASN A 304 7.90 28.91 -6.62
CA ASN A 304 8.94 28.25 -5.82
C ASN A 304 10.09 27.73 -6.70
N THR A 305 9.81 27.19 -7.88
CA THR A 305 10.82 26.78 -8.87
C THR A 305 11.74 27.95 -9.23
N ALA A 306 11.16 29.12 -9.54
CA ALA A 306 11.94 30.30 -9.90
C ALA A 306 12.81 30.79 -8.72
N GLN A 307 12.26 30.78 -7.51
CA GLN A 307 12.99 31.15 -6.30
C GLN A 307 14.14 30.18 -6.03
N THR A 308 13.89 28.87 -6.06
CA THR A 308 14.92 27.86 -5.81
C THR A 308 16.02 27.86 -6.87
N LEU A 309 15.70 28.18 -8.13
CA LEU A 309 16.71 28.38 -9.18
C LEU A 309 17.62 29.58 -8.87
N ALA A 310 17.07 30.68 -8.37
CA ALA A 310 17.86 31.84 -7.95
C ALA A 310 18.74 31.51 -6.73
N GLU A 311 18.21 30.77 -5.75
CA GLU A 311 18.96 30.29 -4.59
C GLU A 311 20.14 29.40 -4.98
N LEU A 312 19.98 28.59 -6.03
CA LEU A 312 21.03 27.75 -6.62
C LEU A 312 22.03 28.51 -7.52
N GLY A 313 21.82 29.82 -7.73
CA GLY A 313 22.66 30.66 -8.59
C GLY A 313 22.36 30.55 -10.09
N PHE A 314 21.31 29.84 -10.50
CA PHE A 314 20.86 29.73 -11.88
C PHE A 314 20.00 30.94 -12.30
N ASN A 315 20.57 32.14 -12.17
CA ASN A 315 19.84 33.41 -12.31
C ASN A 315 19.13 33.57 -13.66
N ASP A 316 19.74 33.15 -14.76
CA ASP A 316 19.11 33.24 -16.09
C ASP A 316 17.86 32.36 -16.17
N GLN A 317 17.91 31.15 -15.62
CA GLN A 317 16.78 30.23 -15.57
C GLN A 317 15.70 30.76 -14.63
N ALA A 318 16.10 31.32 -13.49
CA ALA A 318 15.18 31.98 -12.56
C ALA A 318 14.43 33.15 -13.22
N LYS A 319 15.13 34.03 -13.97
CA LYS A 319 14.52 35.13 -14.74
C LYS A 319 13.49 34.62 -15.74
N VAL A 320 13.80 33.55 -16.45
CA VAL A 320 12.87 32.91 -17.40
C VAL A 320 11.61 32.45 -16.66
N ARG A 321 11.74 31.76 -15.53
CA ARG A 321 10.59 31.24 -14.76
C ARG A 321 9.77 32.33 -14.08
N PHE A 322 10.40 33.37 -13.55
CA PHE A 322 9.67 34.52 -13.02
C PHE A 322 8.91 35.28 -14.10
N THR A 323 9.50 35.46 -15.28
CA THR A 323 8.80 36.07 -16.43
C THR A 323 7.62 35.21 -16.88
N GLN A 324 7.80 33.88 -16.90
CA GLN A 324 6.73 32.92 -17.16
C GLN A 324 5.59 33.09 -16.14
N TYR A 325 5.91 33.23 -14.85
CA TYR A 325 4.91 33.42 -13.79
C TYR A 325 4.04 34.66 -14.06
N LEU A 326 4.64 35.81 -14.35
CA LEU A 326 3.87 37.05 -14.61
C LEU A 326 2.98 36.94 -15.84
N LYS A 327 3.35 36.11 -16.83
CA LYS A 327 2.57 35.86 -18.04
C LYS A 327 1.41 34.90 -17.77
N GLU A 328 1.65 33.81 -17.06
CA GLU A 328 0.65 32.76 -16.82
C GLU A 328 -0.31 33.11 -15.68
N TYR A 329 0.17 33.85 -14.67
CA TYR A 329 -0.58 34.24 -13.48
C TYR A 329 -0.55 35.76 -13.28
N PRO A 330 -1.13 36.55 -14.20
CA PRO A 330 -1.10 38.01 -14.13
C PRO A 330 -1.83 38.59 -12.91
N SER A 331 -2.69 37.81 -12.25
CA SER A 331 -3.32 38.15 -10.96
C SER A 331 -2.97 37.14 -9.87
N GLY A 332 -1.81 36.49 -10.01
CA GLY A 332 -1.34 35.46 -9.10
C GLY A 332 -0.99 36.00 -7.71
N LYS A 333 -1.07 35.13 -6.71
CA LYS A 333 -0.81 35.37 -5.28
C LYS A 333 0.60 35.88 -5.01
N HIS A 334 1.57 35.53 -5.86
CA HIS A 334 2.99 35.87 -5.71
C HIS A 334 3.45 36.97 -6.66
N ARG A 335 2.55 37.59 -7.43
CA ARG A 335 2.90 38.56 -8.49
C ARG A 335 3.86 39.65 -8.00
N ASP A 336 3.50 40.35 -6.93
CA ASP A 336 4.27 41.49 -6.42
C ASP A 336 5.67 41.06 -5.94
N THR A 337 5.76 39.88 -5.32
CA THR A 337 7.02 39.25 -4.92
C THR A 337 7.88 38.95 -6.15
N VAL A 338 7.29 38.39 -7.21
CA VAL A 338 8.00 38.07 -8.45
C VAL A 338 8.55 39.33 -9.14
N GLU A 339 7.77 40.40 -9.23
CA GLU A 339 8.24 41.67 -9.80
C GLU A 339 9.42 42.26 -9.01
N THR A 340 9.42 42.08 -7.69
CA THR A 340 10.51 42.54 -6.83
C THR A 340 11.76 41.69 -7.03
N LEU A 341 11.64 40.36 -7.03
CA LEU A 341 12.77 39.45 -7.22
C LEU A 341 13.43 39.61 -8.59
N LEU A 342 12.64 39.80 -9.66
CA LEU A 342 13.16 40.03 -11.01
C LEU A 342 14.07 41.26 -11.10
N LYS A 343 13.77 42.34 -10.37
CA LYS A 343 14.59 43.56 -10.37
C LYS A 343 15.95 43.35 -9.69
N ASN A 344 16.03 42.38 -8.76
CA ASN A 344 17.22 42.10 -7.97
C ASN A 344 18.12 41.05 -8.62
N LEU A 345 17.60 40.28 -9.58
CA LEU A 345 18.40 39.36 -10.39
C LEU A 345 19.12 40.18 -11.48
N ASN A 346 20.36 40.59 -11.19
CA ASN A 346 21.24 41.22 -12.20
C ASN A 346 21.65 40.23 -13.29
#